data_AF-A0A8T4QL43-F1
#
_entry.id   AF-A0A8T4QL43-F1
#
_cell.length_a   1.000
_cell.length_b   1.000
_cell.length_c   1.000
_cell.angle_alpha   90.00
_cell.angle_beta   90.00
_cell.angle_gamma   90.00
#
_symmetry.space_group_name_H-M   'P 1'
#
loop_
_entity.id
_entity.type
_entity.pdbx_description
1 polymer ?
#
loop_
_entity_poly.entity_id
_entity_poly.type
_entity_poly.pdbx_seq_one_letter_code
_entity_poly.pdbx_strand_id
1 'polypeptide(L)' 'QKIEKSIHHHPLQQMGTTEATAHLFIENPFKGKNFLNLFSTHPSTEERVKRLKAMKF' A
#
# COMPACT_ATOMS: atom_id res chain seq x y z
N GLN A 1 6.55 8.86 -7.49
CA GLN A 1 5.70 9.97 -7.00
C GLN A 1 4.71 10.51 -8.05
N LYS A 2 5.09 10.84 -9.32
CA LYS A 2 4.10 11.38 -10.29
C LYS A 2 3.04 10.36 -10.74
N ILE A 3 3.44 9.11 -10.98
CA ILE A 3 2.55 8.02 -11.43
C ILE A 3 1.59 7.63 -10.28
N GLU A 4 2.15 7.30 -9.12
CA GLU A 4 1.44 7.10 -7.85
C GLU A 4 0.36 8.12 -7.55
N LYS A 5 0.72 9.41 -7.60
CA LYS A 5 -0.23 10.50 -7.34
C LYS A 5 -1.36 10.51 -8.35
N SER A 6 -1.09 10.23 -9.63
CA SER A 6 -2.09 10.21 -10.69
C SER A 6 -3.06 9.03 -10.54
N ILE A 7 -2.55 7.86 -10.16
CA ILE A 7 -3.35 6.66 -9.91
C ILE A 7 -4.31 6.85 -8.73
N HIS A 8 -3.85 7.53 -7.67
CA HIS A 8 -4.70 7.87 -6.53
C HIS A 8 -5.83 8.85 -6.87
N HIS A 9 -5.59 9.78 -7.81
CA HIS A 9 -6.61 10.77 -8.23
C HIS A 9 -7.57 10.21 -9.28
N HIS A 10 -7.14 9.23 -10.07
CA HIS A 10 -7.96 8.60 -11.10
C HIS A 10 -7.80 7.07 -11.08
N PRO A 11 -8.34 6.40 -10.05
CA PRO A 11 -8.22 4.96 -9.94
C PRO A 11 -8.96 4.27 -11.09
N LEU A 12 -8.39 3.19 -11.60
CA LEU A 12 -9.08 2.31 -12.54
C LEU A 12 -10.28 1.66 -11.83
N GLN A 13 -11.39 1.54 -12.54
CA GLN A 13 -12.58 0.89 -12.01
C GLN A 13 -12.30 -0.59 -11.76
N GLN A 14 -12.61 -1.08 -10.55
CA GLN A 14 -12.46 -2.50 -10.20
C GLN A 14 -13.47 -3.33 -10.99
N MET A 15 -12.97 -4.06 -11.99
CA MET A 15 -13.67 -5.17 -12.63
C MET A 15 -13.27 -6.49 -11.95
N GLY A 16 -14.12 -7.52 -11.97
CA GLY A 16 -13.87 -8.78 -11.27
C GLY A 16 -12.58 -9.52 -11.68
N THR A 17 -11.94 -9.13 -12.77
CA THR A 17 -10.70 -9.73 -13.29
C THR A 17 -9.42 -8.97 -12.91
N THR A 18 -9.54 -7.80 -12.29
CA THR A 18 -8.41 -6.87 -12.05
C THR A 18 -7.39 -7.42 -11.04
N GLU A 19 -7.83 -8.32 -10.14
CA GLU A 19 -6.93 -8.97 -9.17
C GLU A 19 -6.05 -10.04 -9.81
N ALA A 20 -6.60 -10.85 -10.72
CA ALA A 20 -5.86 -11.88 -11.44
C ALA A 20 -4.75 -11.27 -12.32
N THR A 21 -4.96 -10.06 -12.84
CA THR A 21 -3.99 -9.33 -13.66
C THR A 21 -3.11 -8.35 -12.86
N ALA A 22 -3.19 -8.35 -11.53
CA ALA A 22 -2.48 -7.39 -10.67
C ALA A 22 -0.96 -7.33 -10.90
N HIS A 23 -0.36 -8.45 -11.34
CA HIS A 23 1.07 -8.56 -11.66
C HIS A 23 1.48 -7.89 -12.98
N LEU A 24 0.53 -7.54 -13.84
CA LEU A 24 0.76 -6.79 -15.08
C LEU A 24 0.81 -5.28 -14.84
N PHE A 25 0.45 -4.82 -13.65
CA PHE A 25 0.48 -3.40 -13.31
C PHE A 25 1.88 -3.00 -12.89
N ILE A 26 2.40 -1.95 -13.55
CA ILE A 26 3.66 -1.30 -13.17
C ILE A 26 3.56 -0.74 -11.73
N GLU A 27 2.37 -0.37 -11.31
CA GLU A 27 2.06 0.17 -9.99
C GLU A 27 0.70 -0.35 -9.50
N ASN A 28 0.63 -0.85 -8.25
CA ASN A 28 -0.60 -1.44 -7.70
C ASN A 28 -1.49 -0.36 -7.02
N PRO A 29 -2.59 0.10 -7.65
CA PRO A 29 -3.50 1.11 -7.09
C PRO A 29 -4.19 0.67 -5.79
N PHE A 30 -4.27 -0.64 -5.53
CA PHE A 30 -4.99 -1.24 -4.41
C PHE A 30 -4.11 -1.46 -3.19
N LYS A 31 -2.79 -1.28 -3.31
CA LYS A 31 -1.81 -1.52 -2.23
C LYS A 31 -1.91 -0.50 -1.09
N GLY A 32 -2.59 0.63 -1.31
CA GLY A 32 -2.75 1.73 -0.35
C GLY A 32 -3.61 1.42 0.88
N LYS A 33 -4.20 0.23 1.00
CA LYS A 33 -4.96 -0.19 2.20
C LYS A 33 -4.49 -1.57 2.67
N ASN A 34 -3.56 -1.57 3.62
CA ASN A 34 -3.48 -2.55 4.72
C ASN A 34 -2.85 -3.94 4.51
N PHE A 35 -2.33 -4.35 3.35
CA PHE A 35 -1.83 -5.74 3.21
C PHE A 35 -0.36 -5.98 3.56
N LEU A 36 0.46 -4.95 3.83
CA LEU A 36 1.86 -5.15 4.23
C LEU A 36 2.03 -5.58 5.69
N ASN A 37 1.02 -5.37 6.55
CA ASN A 37 1.13 -5.72 7.97
C ASN A 37 0.84 -7.20 8.27
N LEU A 38 0.27 -7.96 7.34
CA LEU A 38 -0.09 -9.37 7.59
C LEU A 38 1.02 -10.38 7.26
N PHE A 39 2.02 -9.98 6.47
CA PHE A 39 3.11 -10.88 6.04
C PHE A 39 4.52 -10.37 6.40
N SER A 40 4.60 -9.29 7.17
CA SER A 40 5.86 -8.74 7.63
C SER A 40 6.28 -9.42 8.93
N THR A 41 7.20 -10.38 8.85
CA THR A 41 7.99 -10.79 10.04
C THR A 41 8.83 -9.63 10.57
N HIS A 42 9.00 -8.57 9.78
CA HIS A 42 9.53 -7.29 10.23
C HIS A 42 8.59 -6.12 9.92
N PRO A 43 8.16 -5.37 10.94
CA PRO A 43 7.35 -4.16 10.74
C PRO A 43 8.14 -3.10 9.99
N SER A 44 7.45 -2.34 9.14
CA SER A 44 8.06 -1.26 8.35
C SER A 44 8.68 -0.19 9.28
N THR A 45 9.68 0.52 8.77
CA THR A 45 10.39 1.58 9.52
C THR A 45 9.43 2.64 10.06
N GLU A 46 8.39 3.00 9.31
CA GLU A 46 7.37 3.96 9.75
C GLU A 46 6.58 3.45 10.96
N GLU A 47 6.21 2.16 10.96
CA GLU A 47 5.50 1.56 12.09
C GLU A 47 6.41 1.46 13.33
N ARG A 48 7.72 1.25 13.13
CA ARG A 48 8.72 1.31 14.22
C ARG A 48 8.81 2.70 14.83
N VAL A 49 8.86 3.76 14.02
CA VAL A 49 8.87 5.15 14.50
C VAL A 49 7.58 5.51 15.23
N LYS A 50 6.42 5.05 14.73
CA LYS A 50 5.12 5.26 15.40
C LYS A 50 5.09 4.62 16.79
N ARG A 51 5.59 3.39 16.94
CA ARG A 51 5.72 2.71 18.25
C ARG A 51 6.63 3.48 19.20
N LEU A 52 7.79 3.94 18.75
CA LEU A 52 8.71 4.74 19.57
C LEU A 52 8.10 6.08 20.02
N LYS A 53 7.36 6.77 19.14
CA LYS A 53 6.66 8.00 19.50
C LYS A 53 5.53 7.76 20.50
N ALA A 54 4.83 6.62 20.40
CA ALA A 54 3.78 6.25 21.34
C ALA A 54 4.31 5.85 22.74
N MET A 55 5.59 5.46 22.84
CA MET A 55 6.25 5.12 24.10
C MET A 55 6.87 6.32 24.82
N LYS A 56 6.90 7.51 24.21
CA LYS A 56 7.37 8.72 24.89
C LYS A 56 6.27 9.27 25.81
N PHE A 57 6.56 9.23 27.11
CA PHE A 57 6.01 10.11 28.15
C PHE A 57 6.48 11.56 27.94
#